data_AF-A0A9D7UQJ5-F1
#
_entry.id   AF-A0A9D7UQJ5-F1
#
_cell.length_a   1.000
_cell.length_b   1.000
_cell.length_c   1.000
_cell.angle_alpha   90.00
_cell.angle_beta   90.00
_cell.angle_gamma   90.00
#
_symmetry.space_group_name_H-M   'P 1'
#
loop_
_entity.id
_entity.type
_entity.pdbx_description
1 polymer ?
#
loop_
_entity_poly.entity_id
_entity_poly.type
_entity_poly.pdbx_seq_one_letter_code
_entity_poly.pdbx_strand_id
1 'polypeptide(L)'
;MLRAIKRLPRCESGTSITEFGLIAPVLMVMLMGTYDVGHEMYVKSVLNGALQEVGRNSALEGASNADQRAEIDDRLTAAVKKVAPNAEIEITGRYYKTFAKAAAAQAEDVIEDEEDANGVCDEGESFMDANHNGIWDEDGGTDGQGGAKDVVIIKVKLSYDRLFPSASFIGYGSDVVLVSDSVIANQPYGQQIQFAPPVPVECDAEDA
;
A
#
# COMPACT_ATOMS: atom_id res chain seq x y z
N MET A 1 -48.63 -62.01 -25.32
CA MET A 1 -48.63 -61.13 -24.13
C MET A 1 -47.41 -60.18 -24.03
N LEU A 2 -46.69 -59.80 -25.11
CA LEU A 2 -45.45 -58.99 -24.97
C LEU A 2 -45.19 -58.05 -26.16
N ARG A 3 -46.10 -57.11 -26.47
CA ARG A 3 -45.85 -56.10 -27.55
C ARG A 3 -46.11 -54.64 -27.17
N ALA A 4 -46.43 -54.34 -25.91
CA ALA A 4 -46.84 -53.00 -25.50
C ALA A 4 -45.76 -52.16 -24.78
N ILE A 5 -44.48 -52.54 -24.83
CA ILE A 5 -43.40 -51.78 -24.14
C ILE A 5 -42.65 -50.80 -25.07
N LYS A 6 -42.86 -50.86 -26.39
CA LYS A 6 -42.13 -49.98 -27.32
C LYS A 6 -42.94 -48.74 -27.68
N ARG A 7 -42.80 -47.69 -26.87
CA ARG A 7 -42.70 -46.26 -27.27
C ARG A 7 -43.01 -45.37 -26.06
N LEU A 8 -42.04 -45.23 -25.16
CA LEU A 8 -41.94 -44.00 -24.37
C LEU A 8 -41.55 -42.88 -25.35
N PRO A 9 -42.29 -41.76 -25.42
CA PRO A 9 -41.87 -40.61 -26.20
C PRO A 9 -40.52 -40.12 -25.66
N ARG A 10 -39.56 -39.95 -26.55
CA ARG A 10 -38.23 -39.44 -26.23
C ARG A 10 -38.39 -37.95 -25.90
N CYS A 11 -38.38 -37.62 -24.61
CA CYS A 11 -38.52 -36.25 -24.13
C CYS A 11 -37.12 -35.62 -24.11
N GLU A 12 -36.79 -34.81 -25.14
CA GLU A 12 -35.51 -34.08 -25.26
C GLU A 12 -35.64 -32.62 -24.78
N SER A 13 -36.84 -32.21 -24.36
CA SER A 13 -37.16 -30.93 -23.75
C SER A 13 -36.57 -30.82 -22.33
N GLY A 14 -35.24 -30.64 -22.26
CA GLY A 14 -34.51 -30.47 -20.99
C GLY A 14 -33.00 -30.66 -21.10
N THR A 15 -32.50 -31.23 -22.20
CA THR A 15 -31.07 -31.52 -22.39
C THR A 15 -30.20 -30.26 -22.35
N SER A 16 -30.68 -29.15 -22.91
CA SER A 16 -29.98 -27.86 -22.89
C SER A 16 -29.83 -27.28 -21.48
N ILE A 17 -30.77 -27.56 -20.57
CA ILE A 17 -30.69 -27.13 -19.16
C ILE A 17 -29.57 -27.90 -18.44
N THR A 18 -29.40 -29.19 -18.74
CA THR A 18 -28.35 -30.01 -18.13
C THR A 18 -26.96 -29.65 -18.67
N GLU A 19 -26.86 -29.35 -19.96
CA GLU A 19 -25.61 -28.87 -20.57
C GLU A 19 -25.20 -27.50 -20.02
N PHE A 20 -26.16 -26.58 -19.90
CA PHE A 20 -25.91 -25.28 -19.28
C PHE A 20 -25.54 -25.41 -17.81
N GLY A 21 -26.20 -26.30 -17.06
CA GLY A 21 -25.87 -26.57 -15.65
C GLY A 21 -24.45 -27.09 -15.44
N LEU A 22 -23.87 -27.77 -16.43
CA LEU A 22 -22.47 -28.24 -16.39
C LEU A 22 -21.47 -27.10 -16.66
N ILE A 23 -21.79 -26.18 -17.58
CA ILE A 23 -20.87 -25.13 -18.04
C ILE A 23 -20.97 -23.87 -17.18
N ALA A 24 -22.17 -23.54 -16.69
CA ALA A 24 -22.44 -22.32 -15.93
C ALA A 24 -21.53 -22.11 -14.71
N PRO A 25 -21.19 -23.13 -13.89
CA PRO A 25 -20.29 -22.94 -12.76
C PRO A 25 -18.90 -22.44 -13.17
N VAL A 26 -18.34 -23.01 -14.25
CA VAL A 26 -17.02 -22.60 -14.77
C VAL A 26 -17.07 -21.18 -15.31
N LEU A 27 -18.15 -20.83 -16.03
CA LEU A 27 -18.36 -19.48 -16.53
C LEU A 27 -18.48 -18.46 -15.37
N MET A 28 -19.21 -18.80 -14.30
CA MET A 28 -19.38 -17.92 -13.14
C MET A 28 -18.06 -17.68 -12.40
N VAL A 29 -17.24 -18.72 -12.22
CA VAL A 29 -15.89 -18.57 -11.62
C VAL A 29 -15.01 -17.67 -12.49
N MET A 30 -15.03 -17.85 -13.81
CA MET A 30 -14.28 -17.00 -14.74
C MET A 30 -14.74 -15.53 -14.65
N LEU A 31 -16.06 -15.29 -14.65
CA LEU A 31 -16.62 -13.93 -14.54
C LEU A 31 -16.25 -13.28 -13.21
N MET A 32 -16.43 -13.99 -12.09
CA MET A 32 -16.05 -13.48 -10.75
C MET A 32 -14.56 -13.14 -10.69
N GLY A 33 -13.69 -14.04 -11.16
CA GLY A 33 -12.24 -13.81 -11.15
C GLY A 33 -11.84 -12.61 -12.01
N THR A 34 -12.39 -12.49 -13.23
CA THR A 34 -12.10 -11.34 -14.10
C THR A 34 -12.59 -10.02 -13.51
N TYR A 35 -13.75 -10.01 -12.86
CA TYR A 35 -14.27 -8.81 -12.22
C TYR A 35 -13.45 -8.43 -10.98
N ASP A 36 -13.03 -9.39 -10.17
CA ASP A 36 -12.23 -9.15 -8.97
C ASP A 36 -10.88 -8.51 -9.34
N VAL A 37 -10.18 -9.07 -10.33
CA VAL A 37 -8.95 -8.47 -10.87
C VAL A 37 -9.21 -7.08 -11.48
N GLY A 38 -10.31 -6.92 -12.21
CA GLY A 38 -10.68 -5.65 -12.81
C GLY A 38 -10.97 -4.55 -11.76
N HIS A 39 -11.65 -4.91 -10.67
CA HIS A 39 -11.90 -4.01 -9.54
C HIS A 39 -10.60 -3.63 -8.84
N GLU A 40 -9.71 -4.60 -8.57
CA GLU A 40 -8.40 -4.34 -7.97
C GLU A 40 -7.57 -3.34 -8.81
N MET A 41 -7.51 -3.54 -10.12
CA MET A 41 -6.83 -2.61 -11.03
C MET A 41 -7.48 -1.22 -11.04
N TYR A 42 -8.81 -1.16 -10.98
CA TYR A 42 -9.54 0.10 -10.92
C TYR A 42 -9.27 0.87 -9.63
N VAL A 43 -9.31 0.20 -8.47
CA VAL A 43 -8.96 0.79 -7.17
C VAL A 43 -7.53 1.30 -7.18
N LYS A 44 -6.57 0.51 -7.68
CA LYS A 44 -5.18 0.92 -7.83
C LYS A 44 -5.01 2.17 -8.70
N SER A 45 -5.76 2.25 -9.81
CA SER A 45 -5.73 3.42 -10.68
C SER A 45 -6.27 4.68 -10.00
N VAL A 46 -7.36 4.56 -9.23
CA VAL A 46 -7.92 5.68 -8.46
C VAL A 46 -6.96 6.11 -7.36
N LEU A 47 -6.37 5.16 -6.64
CA LEU A 47 -5.35 5.42 -5.62
C LEU A 47 -4.17 6.20 -6.19
N ASN A 48 -3.60 5.75 -7.31
CA ASN A 48 -2.48 6.44 -7.96
C ASN A 48 -2.83 7.86 -8.40
N GLY A 49 -4.02 8.07 -8.95
CA GLY A 49 -4.49 9.39 -9.36
C GLY A 49 -4.66 10.33 -8.18
N ALA A 50 -5.29 9.86 -7.10
CA ALA A 50 -5.46 10.64 -5.89
C ALA A 50 -4.12 10.94 -5.19
N LEU A 51 -3.20 9.97 -5.16
CA LEU A 51 -1.85 10.14 -4.62
C LEU A 51 -1.04 11.19 -5.40
N GLN A 52 -1.17 11.24 -6.73
CA GLN A 52 -0.52 12.27 -7.54
C GLN A 52 -1.05 13.68 -7.24
N GLU A 53 -2.35 13.81 -6.95
CA GLU A 53 -2.95 15.07 -6.52
C GLU A 53 -2.45 15.50 -5.14
N VAL A 54 -2.47 14.57 -4.17
CA VAL A 54 -1.90 14.76 -2.83
C VAL A 54 -0.47 15.23 -2.95
N GLY A 55 0.36 14.48 -3.67
CA GLY A 55 1.77 14.79 -3.81
C GLY A 55 2.05 16.19 -4.35
N ARG A 56 1.28 16.63 -5.35
CA ARG A 56 1.40 18.00 -5.88
C ARG A 56 1.06 19.06 -4.84
N ASN A 57 0.01 18.84 -4.05
CA ASN A 57 -0.43 19.77 -3.01
C ASN A 57 0.52 19.75 -1.80
N SER A 58 1.08 18.58 -1.49
CA SER A 58 2.03 18.34 -0.40
C SER A 58 3.38 19.01 -0.60
N ALA A 59 3.78 19.27 -1.85
CA ALA A 59 5.01 20.01 -2.16
C ALA A 59 4.91 21.53 -1.88
N LEU A 60 3.71 22.04 -1.59
CA LEU A 60 3.46 23.45 -1.31
C LEU A 60 3.72 23.76 0.17
N GLU A 61 4.23 24.95 0.45
CA GLU A 61 4.57 25.42 1.81
C GLU A 61 3.43 25.26 2.82
N GLY A 62 2.17 25.44 2.39
CA GLY A 62 0.98 25.29 3.24
C GLY A 62 0.75 23.89 3.78
N ALA A 63 1.20 22.85 3.06
CA ALA A 63 1.09 21.46 3.49
C ALA A 63 1.99 21.12 4.68
N SER A 64 2.80 22.06 5.18
CA SER A 64 3.50 21.91 6.45
C SER A 64 2.56 22.03 7.67
N ASN A 65 1.40 22.67 7.52
CA ASN A 65 0.41 22.85 8.59
C ASN A 65 -0.43 21.58 8.80
N ALA A 66 -0.61 21.17 10.06
CA ALA A 66 -1.36 19.96 10.42
C ALA A 66 -2.80 19.96 9.87
N ASP A 67 -3.51 21.09 9.96
CA ASP A 67 -4.90 21.20 9.48
C ASP A 67 -5.00 21.01 7.95
N GLN A 68 -4.03 21.53 7.18
CA GLN A 68 -4.01 21.37 5.73
C GLN A 68 -3.60 19.96 5.32
N ARG A 69 -2.72 19.30 6.09
CA ARG A 69 -2.38 17.88 5.86
C ARG A 69 -3.60 17.00 6.06
N ALA A 70 -4.32 17.18 7.16
CA ALA A 70 -5.55 16.43 7.42
C ALA A 70 -6.58 16.62 6.29
N GLU A 71 -6.72 17.84 5.76
CA GLU A 71 -7.61 18.07 4.61
C GLU A 71 -7.14 17.35 3.33
N ILE A 72 -5.84 17.31 3.06
CA ILE A 72 -5.26 16.60 1.92
C ILE A 72 -5.48 15.07 2.06
N ASP A 73 -5.25 14.53 3.24
CA ASP A 73 -5.41 13.11 3.56
C ASP A 73 -6.90 12.69 3.53
N ASP A 74 -7.80 13.56 3.99
CA ASP A 74 -9.24 13.36 3.90
C ASP A 74 -9.72 13.30 2.45
N ARG A 75 -9.15 14.13 1.56
CA ARG A 75 -9.48 14.11 0.13
C ARG A 75 -9.04 12.81 -0.53
N LEU A 76 -7.83 12.33 -0.24
CA LEU A 76 -7.33 11.03 -0.69
C LEU A 76 -8.24 9.89 -0.20
N THR A 77 -8.51 9.89 1.10
CA THR A 77 -9.37 8.91 1.76
C THR A 77 -10.77 8.89 1.15
N ALA A 78 -11.37 10.07 0.93
CA ALA A 78 -12.67 10.20 0.30
C ALA A 78 -12.69 9.73 -1.16
N ALA A 79 -11.60 9.93 -1.91
CA ALA A 79 -11.48 9.44 -3.29
C ALA A 79 -11.43 7.92 -3.33
N VAL A 80 -10.63 7.29 -2.46
CA VAL A 80 -10.49 5.83 -2.40
C VAL A 80 -11.75 5.16 -1.85
N LYS A 81 -12.36 5.71 -0.80
CA LYS A 81 -13.59 5.15 -0.21
C LYS A 81 -14.81 5.17 -1.14
N LYS A 82 -14.80 5.96 -2.22
CA LYS A 82 -15.84 5.88 -3.27
C LYS A 82 -15.82 4.57 -4.04
N VAL A 83 -14.65 3.93 -4.14
CA VAL A 83 -14.45 2.70 -4.92
C VAL A 83 -14.17 1.47 -4.06
N ALA A 84 -13.68 1.69 -2.83
CA ALA A 84 -13.47 0.68 -1.79
C ALA A 84 -13.96 1.21 -0.42
N PRO A 85 -15.28 1.15 -0.12
CA PRO A 85 -15.87 1.82 1.04
C PRO A 85 -15.38 1.33 2.41
N ASN A 86 -15.11 0.03 2.52
CA ASN A 86 -14.67 -0.60 3.77
C ASN A 86 -13.14 -0.68 3.87
N ALA A 87 -12.41 0.06 3.04
CA ALA A 87 -10.97 -0.04 3.01
C ALA A 87 -10.33 0.66 4.21
N GLU A 88 -9.35 -0.01 4.81
CA GLU A 88 -8.41 0.56 5.77
C GLU A 88 -7.29 1.26 4.99
N ILE A 89 -7.03 2.51 5.34
CA ILE A 89 -6.11 3.39 4.63
C ILE A 89 -5.08 3.89 5.63
N GLU A 90 -3.82 3.62 5.34
CA GLU A 90 -2.68 4.10 6.09
C GLU A 90 -1.85 5.00 5.16
N ILE A 91 -1.65 6.25 5.57
CA ILE A 91 -0.89 7.26 4.83
C ILE A 91 0.32 7.60 5.67
N THR A 92 1.51 7.41 5.12
CA THR A 92 2.77 7.74 5.77
C THR A 92 3.59 8.68 4.89
N GLY A 93 4.20 9.68 5.51
CA GLY A 93 5.05 10.66 4.84
C GLY A 93 6.43 10.67 5.50
N ARG A 94 7.45 10.32 4.73
CA ARG A 94 8.86 10.28 5.15
C ARG A 94 9.65 11.27 4.31
N TYR A 95 10.53 12.06 4.90
CA TYR A 95 11.34 13.02 4.16
C TYR A 95 12.84 12.76 4.26
N TYR A 96 13.55 13.21 3.23
CA TYR A 96 14.97 13.01 2.98
C TYR A 96 15.61 14.28 2.43
N LYS A 97 16.92 14.42 2.60
CA LYS A 97 17.65 15.58 2.03
C LYS A 97 17.90 15.49 0.53
N THR A 98 17.94 14.29 -0.04
CA THR A 98 18.21 14.11 -1.47
C THR A 98 17.40 12.96 -2.05
N PHE A 99 17.15 13.01 -3.35
CA PHE A 99 16.53 11.90 -4.08
C PHE A 99 17.37 10.62 -4.01
N ALA A 100 18.69 10.72 -3.91
CA ALA A 100 19.56 9.57 -3.77
C ALA A 100 19.33 8.86 -2.43
N LYS A 101 19.24 9.61 -1.32
CA LYS A 101 18.89 9.05 -0.01
C LYS A 101 17.48 8.46 0.00
N ALA A 102 16.50 9.19 -0.55
CA ALA A 102 15.13 8.72 -0.68
C ALA A 102 15.01 7.43 -1.50
N ALA A 103 15.77 7.32 -2.60
CA ALA A 103 15.77 6.12 -3.45
C ALA A 103 16.54 4.94 -2.84
N ALA A 104 17.55 5.22 -2.00
CA ALA A 104 18.29 4.20 -1.29
C ALA A 104 17.47 3.59 -0.15
N ALA A 105 16.70 4.43 0.58
CA ALA A 105 15.90 4.02 1.74
C ALA A 105 16.67 3.06 2.65
N GLN A 106 17.88 3.46 3.03
CA GLN A 106 18.84 2.62 3.73
C GLN A 106 18.75 2.88 5.23
N ALA A 107 18.80 1.80 6.01
CA ALA A 107 18.87 1.85 7.46
C ALA A 107 20.06 2.67 7.95
N GLU A 108 19.88 3.30 9.11
CA GLU A 108 20.98 3.95 9.81
C GLU A 108 21.98 2.92 10.36
N ASP A 109 23.26 3.32 10.40
CA ASP A 109 24.33 2.42 10.77
C ASP A 109 24.25 2.10 12.28
N VAL A 110 24.00 0.84 12.61
CA VAL A 110 24.04 0.32 13.99
C VAL A 110 25.50 0.14 14.42
N ILE A 111 25.76 0.40 15.69
CA ILE A 111 27.03 0.24 16.40
C ILE A 111 26.85 -0.97 17.34
N GLU A 112 27.12 -2.15 16.79
CA GLU A 112 26.98 -3.46 17.41
C GLU A 112 28.34 -4.20 17.41
N ASP A 113 28.44 -5.31 18.15
CA ASP A 113 29.62 -6.17 18.11
C ASP A 113 29.57 -7.04 16.84
N GLU A 114 30.69 -7.20 16.13
CA GLU A 114 30.73 -7.92 14.85
C GLU A 114 30.42 -9.43 15.01
N GLU A 115 30.50 -9.96 16.24
CA GLU A 115 30.25 -11.37 16.54
C GLU A 115 28.75 -11.72 16.60
N ASP A 116 27.88 -10.77 16.97
CA ASP A 116 26.42 -10.92 17.08
C ASP A 116 25.61 -9.97 16.20
N ALA A 117 26.28 -9.22 15.32
CA ALA A 117 25.69 -8.24 14.42
C ALA A 117 24.48 -8.75 13.61
N ASN A 118 23.34 -8.09 13.77
CA ASN A 118 22.10 -8.37 13.05
C ASN A 118 21.63 -7.19 12.18
N GLY A 119 22.24 -6.01 12.33
CA GLY A 119 21.91 -4.79 11.58
C GLY A 119 20.60 -4.12 11.99
N VAL A 120 20.08 -4.43 13.18
CA VAL A 120 18.89 -3.86 13.83
C VAL A 120 19.34 -3.27 15.16
N CYS A 121 18.70 -2.19 15.61
CA CYS A 121 19.04 -1.53 16.86
C CYS A 121 18.49 -2.30 18.06
N ASP A 122 19.29 -3.19 18.68
CA ASP A 122 18.85 -3.97 19.86
C ASP A 122 19.10 -3.24 21.20
N GLU A 123 18.39 -3.65 22.26
CA GLU A 123 18.54 -3.05 23.60
C GLU A 123 19.99 -3.17 24.11
N GLY A 124 20.60 -2.01 24.39
CA GLY A 124 22.00 -1.92 24.87
C GLY A 124 23.01 -1.61 23.77
N GLU A 125 22.56 -1.51 22.52
CA GLU A 125 23.36 -1.05 21.39
C GLU A 125 23.21 0.46 21.18
N SER A 126 23.88 0.99 20.15
CA SER A 126 23.73 2.38 19.71
C SER A 126 23.73 2.46 18.20
N PHE A 127 23.26 3.56 17.62
CA PHE A 127 23.26 3.78 16.18
C PHE A 127 23.77 5.18 15.84
N MET A 128 24.21 5.35 14.59
CA MET A 128 24.62 6.65 14.05
C MET A 128 23.38 7.39 13.51
N ASP A 129 22.78 8.22 14.35
CA ASP A 129 21.65 9.08 13.99
C ASP A 129 22.10 10.13 12.97
N ALA A 130 21.75 9.89 11.70
CA ALA A 130 22.15 10.71 10.57
C ALA A 130 21.15 11.83 10.26
N ASN A 131 19.93 11.73 10.76
CA ASN A 131 18.84 12.67 10.49
C ASN A 131 18.42 13.51 11.71
N HIS A 132 19.01 13.24 12.87
CA HIS A 132 18.87 13.95 14.14
C HIS A 132 17.44 13.86 14.71
N ASN A 133 16.76 12.71 14.56
CA ASN A 133 15.45 12.46 15.15
C ASN A 133 15.50 11.66 16.46
N GLY A 134 16.67 11.09 16.81
CA GLY A 134 16.89 10.31 18.01
C GLY A 134 16.22 8.93 18.04
N ILE A 135 15.78 8.41 16.89
CA ILE A 135 15.14 7.09 16.75
C ILE A 135 15.82 6.37 15.59
N TRP A 136 16.10 5.07 15.74
CA TRP A 136 16.69 4.31 14.66
C TRP A 136 15.70 4.14 13.50
N ASP A 137 16.10 4.58 12.30
CA ASP A 137 15.28 4.48 11.10
C ASP A 137 15.78 3.40 10.14
N GLU A 138 14.98 2.34 9.91
CA GLU A 138 15.27 1.28 8.93
C GLU A 138 15.34 1.82 7.48
N ASP A 139 14.75 2.98 7.21
CA ASP A 139 14.78 3.62 5.89
C ASP A 139 15.60 4.92 5.84
N GLY A 140 16.19 5.36 6.96
CA GLY A 140 16.99 6.59 7.09
C GLY A 140 16.21 7.89 6.82
N GLY A 141 14.89 7.84 6.73
CA GLY A 141 13.99 8.96 6.54
C GLY A 141 13.45 9.47 7.87
N THR A 142 12.96 10.70 7.88
CA THR A 142 12.34 11.28 9.09
C THR A 142 10.86 11.51 8.85
N ASP A 143 10.04 11.39 9.89
CA ASP A 143 8.60 11.60 9.78
C ASP A 143 8.23 13.03 9.42
N GLY A 144 7.23 13.15 8.54
CA GLY A 144 6.63 14.41 8.13
C GLY A 144 7.12 14.90 6.76
N GLN A 145 6.98 16.21 6.53
CA GLN A 145 7.15 16.81 5.21
C GLN A 145 8.53 17.45 5.00
N GLY A 146 9.37 17.53 6.03
CA GLY A 146 10.64 18.22 5.95
C GLY A 146 10.53 19.72 5.64
N GLY A 147 11.68 20.33 5.31
CA GLY A 147 11.80 21.74 5.00
C GLY A 147 11.84 22.04 3.50
N ALA A 148 12.25 23.26 3.16
CA ALA A 148 12.40 23.68 1.76
C ALA A 148 13.40 22.78 1.02
N LYS A 149 13.03 22.33 -0.18
CA LYS A 149 13.81 21.44 -1.07
C LYS A 149 14.09 20.03 -0.55
N ASP A 150 13.55 19.65 0.62
CA ASP A 150 13.58 18.26 1.06
C ASP A 150 12.70 17.39 0.14
N VAL A 151 13.06 16.13 0.02
CA VAL A 151 12.39 15.11 -0.79
C VAL A 151 11.48 14.30 0.12
N VAL A 152 10.20 14.30 -0.16
CA VAL A 152 9.17 13.58 0.59
C VAL A 152 8.72 12.37 -0.22
N ILE A 153 8.65 11.22 0.44
CA ILE A 153 7.98 10.02 -0.04
C ILE A 153 6.66 9.91 0.72
N ILE A 154 5.55 10.01 -0.01
CA ILE A 154 4.23 9.73 0.53
C ILE A 154 3.86 8.32 0.09
N LYS A 155 3.68 7.43 1.06
CA LYS A 155 3.27 6.04 0.85
C LYS A 155 1.85 5.87 1.36
N VAL A 156 1.03 5.21 0.57
CA VAL A 156 -0.34 4.89 0.91
C VAL A 156 -0.51 3.39 0.81
N LYS A 157 -0.88 2.78 1.94
CA LYS A 157 -1.24 1.38 2.03
C LYS A 157 -2.74 1.27 2.22
N LEU A 158 -3.35 0.48 1.35
CA LEU A 158 -4.79 0.24 1.31
C LEU A 158 -5.04 -1.25 1.55
N SER A 159 -5.92 -1.58 2.47
CA SER A 159 -6.39 -2.95 2.71
C SER A 159 -7.90 -3.02 2.62
N TYR A 160 -8.46 -3.99 1.90
CA TYR A 160 -9.91 -4.19 1.81
C TYR A 160 -10.30 -5.62 1.43
N ASP A 161 -11.53 -6.01 1.77
CA ASP A 161 -12.09 -7.31 1.40
C ASP A 161 -12.42 -7.40 -0.09
N ARG A 162 -12.07 -8.52 -0.73
CA ARG A 162 -12.47 -8.84 -2.11
C ARG A 162 -13.99 -8.85 -2.24
N LEU A 163 -14.48 -8.36 -3.39
CA LEU A 163 -15.92 -8.29 -3.68
C LEU A 163 -16.57 -9.66 -3.80
N PHE A 164 -15.81 -10.65 -4.28
CA PHE A 164 -16.29 -12.01 -4.48
C PHE A 164 -15.47 -13.02 -3.70
N PRO A 165 -16.09 -14.09 -3.17
CA PRO A 165 -15.38 -15.18 -2.48
C PRO A 165 -14.59 -16.08 -3.45
N SER A 166 -14.24 -15.57 -4.63
CA SER A 166 -13.56 -16.32 -5.69
C SER A 166 -12.15 -16.74 -5.29
N ALA A 167 -11.46 -15.92 -4.49
CA ALA A 167 -10.16 -16.20 -3.93
C ALA A 167 -10.13 -17.47 -3.07
N SER A 168 -11.17 -17.69 -2.25
CA SER A 168 -11.28 -18.87 -1.38
C SER A 168 -11.41 -20.17 -2.16
N PHE A 169 -11.99 -20.18 -3.36
CA PHE A 169 -12.05 -21.37 -4.22
C PHE A 169 -10.67 -21.78 -4.77
N ILE A 170 -9.72 -20.85 -4.81
CA ILE A 170 -8.36 -21.05 -5.36
C ILE A 170 -7.32 -21.08 -4.22
N GLY A 171 -7.74 -20.93 -2.96
CA GLY A 171 -6.86 -20.93 -1.78
C GLY A 171 -6.13 -19.61 -1.53
N TYR A 172 -6.57 -18.50 -2.13
CA TYR A 172 -6.08 -17.15 -1.85
C TYR A 172 -6.83 -16.52 -0.67
N GLY A 173 -6.17 -15.59 0.02
CA GLY A 173 -6.77 -14.76 1.07
C GLY A 173 -7.93 -13.90 0.55
N SER A 174 -8.87 -13.57 1.44
CA SER A 174 -10.01 -12.68 1.17
C SER A 174 -9.61 -11.22 0.98
N ASP A 175 -8.41 -10.86 1.41
CA ASP A 175 -8.02 -9.46 1.55
C ASP A 175 -7.12 -9.04 0.39
N VAL A 176 -7.28 -7.81 -0.05
CA VAL A 176 -6.43 -7.16 -1.05
C VAL A 176 -5.63 -6.07 -0.36
N VAL A 177 -4.31 -6.17 -0.45
CA VAL A 177 -3.39 -5.12 0.02
C VAL A 177 -2.75 -4.44 -1.19
N LEU A 178 -3.01 -3.15 -1.34
CA LEU A 178 -2.41 -2.30 -2.37
C LEU A 178 -1.51 -1.26 -1.72
N VAL A 179 -0.28 -1.16 -2.22
CA VAL A 179 0.68 -0.12 -1.82
C VAL A 179 0.98 0.76 -3.03
N SER A 180 0.97 2.07 -2.83
CA SER A 180 1.39 3.06 -3.82
C SER A 180 2.18 4.16 -3.14
N ASP A 181 3.21 4.65 -3.82
CA ASP A 181 4.12 5.68 -3.32
C ASP A 181 4.32 6.80 -4.34
N SER A 182 4.61 7.98 -3.84
CA SER A 182 4.95 9.14 -4.66
C SER A 182 6.10 9.90 -4.02
N VAL A 183 7.14 10.14 -4.82
CA VAL A 183 8.36 10.84 -4.39
C VAL A 183 8.38 12.24 -5.01
N ILE A 184 8.45 13.26 -4.16
CA ILE A 184 8.33 14.66 -4.59
C ILE A 184 9.26 15.54 -3.78
N ALA A 185 9.87 16.55 -4.41
CA ALA A 185 10.62 17.57 -3.70
C ALA A 185 9.73 18.76 -3.35
N ASN A 186 9.88 19.26 -2.12
CA ASN A 186 9.23 20.50 -1.70
C ASN A 186 9.70 21.69 -2.54
N GLN A 187 8.79 22.62 -2.79
CA GLN A 187 9.10 23.78 -3.59
C GLN A 187 10.24 24.64 -2.99
N PRO A 188 10.99 25.37 -3.83
CA PRO A 188 12.06 26.24 -3.35
C PRO A 188 11.48 27.56 -2.82
N TYR A 189 10.86 27.53 -1.64
CA TYR A 189 10.47 28.73 -0.88
C TYR A 189 11.57 29.20 0.09
N GLY A 190 12.62 28.39 0.29
CA GLY A 190 13.74 28.69 1.18
C GLY A 190 15.03 27.91 0.86
N GLN A 191 16.03 28.05 1.74
CA GLN A 191 17.23 27.20 1.70
C GLN A 191 16.97 25.88 2.41
N GLN A 192 17.55 24.81 1.88
CA GLN A 192 17.52 23.51 2.52
C GLN A 192 18.44 23.52 3.74
N ILE A 193 17.91 23.12 4.89
CA ILE A 193 18.71 22.90 6.09
C ILE A 193 19.38 21.53 5.94
N GLN A 194 20.71 21.52 5.97
CA GLN A 194 21.49 20.28 6.01
C GLN A 194 21.52 19.74 7.44
N PHE A 195 21.54 18.43 7.56
CA PHE A 195 21.80 17.79 8.85
C PHE A 195 23.23 18.07 9.30
N ALA A 196 23.43 18.11 10.61
CA ALA A 196 24.77 18.10 11.19
C ALA A 196 25.40 16.70 10.95
N PRO A 197 26.71 16.52 11.21
CA PRO A 197 27.32 15.19 11.16
C PRO A 197 26.54 14.18 12.03
N PRO A 198 26.47 12.89 11.63
CA PRO A 198 25.78 11.87 12.41
C PRO A 198 26.32 11.78 13.84
N VAL A 199 25.43 11.50 14.79
CA VAL A 199 25.77 11.40 16.22
C VAL A 199 25.37 10.03 16.77
N PRO A 200 26.16 9.42 17.67
CA PRO A 200 25.78 8.17 18.30
C PRO A 200 24.63 8.39 19.29
N VAL A 201 23.58 7.57 19.20
CA VAL A 201 22.41 7.55 20.10
C VAL A 201 22.19 6.11 20.58
N GLU A 202 21.79 5.93 21.84
CA GLU A 202 21.48 4.60 22.41
C GLU A 202 20.16 4.07 21.81
N CYS A 203 20.09 2.78 21.49
CA CYS A 203 18.84 2.15 21.05
C CYS A 203 17.86 2.07 22.22
N ASP A 204 16.62 2.52 22.04
CA ASP A 204 15.56 2.30 23.02
C ASP A 204 14.90 0.92 22.79
N ALA A 205 14.37 0.31 23.86
CA ALA A 205 13.71 -1.00 23.78
C ALA A 205 12.43 -1.04 22.92
N GLU A 206 11.97 0.12 22.41
CA GLU A 206 10.83 0.25 21.48
C GLU A 206 11.27 0.25 20.00
N ASP A 207 12.59 0.31 19.72
CA ASP A 207 13.16 0.40 18.36
C ASP A 207 13.49 -0.96 17.72
N ALA A 208 13.30 -2.07 18.46
CA ALA A 208 13.59 -3.46 18.08
C ALA A 208 12.37 -4.26 17.58
#